data_AF-A0A0D0EAJ9-F1
#
_entry.id   AF-A0A0D0EAJ9-F1
#
_cell.length_a   1.000
_cell.length_b   1.000
_cell.length_c   1.000
_cell.angle_alpha   90.00
_cell.angle_beta   90.00
_cell.angle_gamma   90.00
#
_symmetry.space_group_name_H-M   'P 1'
#
loop_
_entity.id
_entity.type
_entity.pdbx_description
1 polymer ?
#
loop_
_entity_poly.entity_id
_entity_poly.type
_entity_poly.pdbx_seq_one_letter_code
_entity_poly.pdbx_strand_id
1 'polypeptide(L)'
;MVSSSEPSLTKLPTLSTYLEAMQHLLAFVLQIPPIDPSGPLRTTFLLRLTGDVMNSVPGYLPDIYDLQRLLDFLDDLDQAWVTVLKSQVWDPSAGEGVDLFVSVEMIEPGKPIRSTPVSQTERTRLRSLLVTGTEGLEEWLGTPGEDYQPALARAGLMQGFDDLFTMTLAEMGSLSEP
;
A
#
# COMPACT_ATOMS: atom_id res chain seq x y z
N MET A 1 47.55 -1.91 0.81
CA MET A 1 46.39 -2.49 0.11
C MET A 1 45.20 -1.59 0.43
N VAL A 2 44.80 -0.76 -0.55
CA VAL A 2 43.62 0.10 -0.42
C VAL A 2 42.42 -0.78 -0.71
N SER A 3 41.60 -1.02 0.32
CA SER A 3 40.31 -1.68 0.16
C SER A 3 39.36 -0.62 -0.42
N SER A 4 39.19 -0.60 -1.74
CA SER A 4 38.14 0.21 -2.36
C SER A 4 36.80 -0.40 -1.95
N SER A 5 36.08 0.29 -1.07
CA SER A 5 34.67 0.06 -0.81
C SER A 5 33.92 0.24 -2.13
N GLU A 6 33.34 -0.84 -2.67
CA GLU A 6 32.38 -0.75 -3.75
C GLU A 6 31.22 0.16 -3.28
N PRO A 7 30.86 1.22 -4.02
CA PRO A 7 29.61 1.90 -3.76
C PRO A 7 28.51 0.90 -4.05
N SER A 8 27.80 0.46 -3.00
CA SER A 8 26.56 -0.29 -3.18
C SER A 8 25.57 0.65 -3.86
N LEU A 9 25.56 0.64 -5.20
CA LEU A 9 24.59 1.35 -6.01
C LEU A 9 23.22 0.71 -5.67
N THR A 10 22.43 1.39 -4.85
CA THR A 10 21.03 1.03 -4.67
C THR A 10 20.38 1.02 -6.05
N LYS A 11 19.74 -0.09 -6.42
CA LYS A 11 19.11 -0.24 -7.76
C LYS A 11 17.98 0.79 -8.00
N LEU A 12 17.54 1.46 -6.94
CA LEU A 12 16.48 2.48 -6.92
C LEU A 12 17.05 3.71 -6.16
N PRO A 13 17.73 4.63 -6.86
CA PRO A 13 18.48 5.71 -6.21
C PRO A 13 17.60 6.90 -5.77
N THR A 14 16.39 7.03 -6.30
CA THR A 14 15.48 8.14 -6.01
C THR A 14 14.10 7.65 -5.60
N LEU A 15 13.35 8.49 -4.87
CA LEU A 15 11.98 8.17 -4.45
C LEU A 15 11.09 7.88 -5.66
N SER A 16 11.14 8.70 -6.72
CA SER A 16 10.40 8.45 -7.96
C SER A 16 10.68 7.08 -8.59
N THR A 17 11.96 6.66 -8.72
CA THR A 17 12.29 5.33 -9.28
C THR A 17 11.84 4.18 -8.37
N TYR A 18 11.90 4.40 -7.06
CA TYR A 18 11.40 3.45 -6.07
C TYR A 18 9.89 3.29 -6.14
N LEU A 19 9.13 4.39 -6.13
CA LEU A 19 7.68 4.39 -6.23
C LEU A 19 7.20 3.78 -7.55
N GLU A 20 7.89 4.04 -8.65
CA GLU A 20 7.61 3.38 -9.92
C GLU A 20 7.74 1.86 -9.80
N ALA A 21 8.82 1.36 -9.21
CA ALA A 21 8.99 -0.08 -8.99
C ALA A 21 7.90 -0.66 -8.07
N MET A 22 7.53 0.07 -7.00
CA MET A 22 6.48 -0.36 -6.07
C MET A 22 5.10 -0.35 -6.73
N GLN A 23 4.81 0.60 -7.62
CA GLN A 23 3.54 0.64 -8.37
C GLN A 23 3.38 -0.59 -9.27
N HIS A 24 4.46 -1.03 -9.94
CA HIS A 24 4.42 -2.26 -10.74
C HIS A 24 4.17 -3.49 -9.87
N LEU A 25 4.76 -3.55 -8.66
CA LEU A 25 4.50 -4.63 -7.72
C LEU A 25 3.07 -4.59 -7.17
N LEU A 26 2.55 -3.40 -6.83
CA LEU A 26 1.17 -3.22 -6.39
C LEU A 26 0.20 -3.72 -7.47
N ALA A 27 0.38 -3.26 -8.71
CA ALA A 27 -0.41 -3.72 -9.85
C ALA A 27 -0.36 -5.24 -10.00
N PHE A 28 0.82 -5.85 -9.90
CA PHE A 28 0.97 -7.30 -9.95
C PHE A 28 0.22 -8.02 -8.82
N VAL A 29 0.34 -7.55 -7.58
CA VAL A 29 -0.35 -8.12 -6.42
C VAL A 29 -1.87 -8.03 -6.58
N LEU A 30 -2.37 -6.93 -7.14
CA LEU A 30 -3.80 -6.70 -7.35
C LEU A 30 -4.41 -7.57 -8.46
N GLN A 31 -3.60 -8.13 -9.35
CA GLN A 31 -4.04 -9.14 -10.34
C GLN A 31 -4.23 -10.54 -9.72
N ILE A 32 -3.78 -10.78 -8.48
CA ILE A 32 -4.00 -12.06 -7.82
C ILE A 32 -5.50 -12.20 -7.48
N PRO A 33 -6.18 -13.30 -7.88
CA PRO A 33 -7.60 -13.45 -7.63
C PRO A 33 -7.93 -13.46 -6.12
N PRO A 34 -9.02 -12.81 -5.68
CA PRO A 34 -9.49 -12.81 -4.28
C PRO A 34 -10.13 -14.13 -3.84
N ILE A 35 -10.11 -15.16 -4.69
CA ILE A 35 -10.66 -16.48 -4.43
C ILE A 35 -9.56 -17.47 -4.04
N ASP A 36 -9.92 -18.49 -3.28
CA ASP A 36 -9.01 -19.53 -2.86
C ASP A 36 -8.58 -20.40 -4.06
N PRO A 37 -7.32 -20.88 -4.09
CA PRO A 37 -6.33 -20.83 -3.00
C PRO A 37 -5.43 -19.57 -3.00
N SER A 38 -5.62 -18.62 -3.93
CA SER A 38 -4.70 -17.48 -4.11
C SER A 38 -5.01 -16.28 -3.22
N GLY A 39 -6.21 -16.18 -2.66
CA GLY A 39 -6.62 -15.08 -1.75
C GLY A 39 -5.58 -14.77 -0.65
N PRO A 40 -5.14 -15.76 0.15
CA PRO A 40 -4.15 -15.55 1.21
C PRO A 40 -2.79 -15.03 0.69
N LEU A 41 -2.41 -15.43 -0.53
CA LEU A 41 -1.17 -14.98 -1.16
C LEU A 41 -1.23 -13.49 -1.50
N ARG A 42 -2.38 -13.01 -1.99
CA ARG A 42 -2.64 -11.59 -2.25
C ARG A 42 -2.46 -10.75 -0.98
N THR A 43 -3.09 -11.17 0.11
CA THR A 43 -2.98 -10.52 1.43
C THR A 43 -1.53 -10.48 1.91
N THR A 44 -0.82 -11.61 1.81
CA THR A 44 0.58 -11.72 2.27
C THR A 44 1.51 -10.79 1.50
N PHE A 45 1.36 -10.72 0.17
CA PHE A 45 2.19 -9.83 -0.63
C PHE A 45 1.86 -8.36 -0.39
N LEU A 46 0.58 -8.00 -0.23
CA LEU A 46 0.21 -6.62 0.05
C LEU A 46 0.70 -6.17 1.44
N LEU A 47 0.63 -7.03 2.46
CA LEU A 47 1.24 -6.79 3.78
C LEU A 47 2.74 -6.52 3.65
N ARG A 48 3.45 -7.30 2.84
CA ARG A 48 4.88 -7.13 2.62
C ARG A 48 5.20 -5.83 1.91
N LEU A 49 4.50 -5.54 0.80
CA LEU A 49 4.67 -4.31 0.04
C LEU A 49 4.43 -3.08 0.92
N THR A 50 3.36 -3.09 1.72
CA THR A 50 3.04 -2.01 2.67
C THR A 50 4.17 -1.81 3.66
N GLY A 51 4.66 -2.88 4.27
CA GLY A 51 5.78 -2.80 5.20
C GLY A 51 7.06 -2.28 4.52
N ASP A 52 7.37 -2.73 3.31
CA ASP A 52 8.57 -2.30 2.58
C ASP A 52 8.49 -0.80 2.23
N VAL A 53 7.33 -0.30 1.77
CA VAL A 53 7.11 1.12 1.47
C VAL A 53 7.25 1.98 2.72
N MET A 54 6.51 1.66 3.78
CA MET A 54 6.48 2.45 5.01
C MET A 54 7.87 2.57 5.67
N ASN A 55 8.73 1.56 5.51
CA ASN A 55 10.08 1.59 6.07
C ASN A 55 11.14 2.18 5.12
N SER A 56 10.92 2.17 3.80
CA SER A 56 11.95 2.59 2.84
C SER A 56 11.83 4.05 2.43
N VAL A 57 10.61 4.60 2.39
CA VAL A 57 10.35 5.98 1.94
C VAL A 57 11.13 7.02 2.75
N PRO A 58 11.20 6.96 4.10
CA PRO A 58 11.99 7.90 4.90
C PRO A 58 13.50 7.93 4.59
N GLY A 59 14.01 6.97 3.81
CA GLY A 59 15.43 6.91 3.40
C GLY A 59 15.78 7.78 2.19
N TYR A 60 14.80 8.44 1.55
CA TYR A 60 15.02 9.27 0.37
C TYR A 60 15.02 10.76 0.70
N LEU A 61 15.63 11.54 -0.20
CA LEU A 61 15.57 13.00 -0.22
C LEU A 61 14.60 13.41 -1.36
N PRO A 62 13.34 13.72 -1.05
CA PRO A 62 12.33 14.00 -2.06
C PRO A 62 12.32 15.47 -2.47
N ASP A 63 11.95 15.74 -3.71
CA ASP A 63 11.42 17.06 -4.08
C ASP A 63 9.88 17.11 -3.93
N ILE A 64 9.28 18.27 -4.23
CA ILE A 64 7.83 18.43 -4.08
C ILE A 64 7.03 17.55 -5.05
N TYR A 65 7.58 17.19 -6.21
CA TYR A 65 6.92 16.31 -7.17
C TYR A 65 7.00 14.84 -6.71
N ASP A 66 8.11 14.45 -6.09
CA ASP A 66 8.24 13.15 -5.43
C ASP A 66 7.22 13.00 -4.29
N LEU A 67 6.97 14.06 -3.51
CA LEU A 67 5.98 14.05 -2.42
C LEU A 67 4.54 13.93 -2.93
N GLN A 68 4.19 14.62 -4.02
CA GLN A 68 2.90 14.41 -4.68
C GLN A 68 2.75 12.97 -5.16
N ARG A 69 3.77 12.43 -5.83
CA ARG A 69 3.74 11.06 -6.35
C ARG A 69 3.66 10.01 -5.24
N LEU A 70 4.31 10.27 -4.10
CA LEU A 70 4.18 9.44 -2.91
C LEU A 70 2.75 9.45 -2.40
N LEU A 71 2.13 10.62 -2.31
CA LEU A 71 0.75 10.75 -1.86
C LEU A 71 -0.21 9.98 -2.80
N ASP A 72 -0.08 10.16 -4.11
CA ASP A 72 -0.88 9.43 -5.10
C ASP A 72 -0.70 7.90 -4.95
N PHE A 73 0.53 7.44 -4.71
CA PHE A 73 0.81 6.03 -4.46
C PHE A 73 0.19 5.51 -3.15
N LEU A 74 0.22 6.31 -2.08
CA LEU A 74 -0.34 5.91 -0.79
C LEU A 74 -1.87 5.88 -0.83
N ASP A 75 -2.50 6.76 -1.61
CA ASP A 75 -3.94 6.73 -1.89
C ASP A 75 -4.33 5.45 -2.66
N ASP A 76 -3.56 5.10 -3.71
CA ASP A 76 -3.73 3.82 -4.43
C ASP A 76 -3.56 2.62 -3.47
N LEU A 77 -2.61 2.69 -2.55
CA LEU A 77 -2.36 1.64 -1.57
C LEU A 77 -3.49 1.52 -0.54
N ASP A 78 -4.09 2.63 -0.11
CA ASP A 78 -5.26 2.63 0.77
C ASP A 78 -6.45 1.95 0.07
N GLN A 79 -6.72 2.32 -1.18
CA GLN A 79 -7.81 1.74 -1.96
C GLN A 79 -7.56 0.26 -2.30
N ALA A 80 -6.31 -0.12 -2.54
CA ALA A 80 -5.89 -1.50 -2.71
C ALA A 80 -6.20 -2.35 -1.47
N TRP A 81 -5.95 -1.81 -0.27
CA TRP A 81 -6.27 -2.48 0.99
C TRP A 81 -7.76 -2.65 1.20
N VAL A 82 -8.57 -1.62 0.94
CA VAL A 82 -10.04 -1.70 0.97
C VAL A 82 -10.52 -2.83 0.05
N THR A 83 -9.98 -2.90 -1.17
CA THR A 83 -10.31 -3.94 -2.15
C THR A 83 -9.99 -5.34 -1.63
N VAL A 84 -8.82 -5.52 -0.99
CA VAL A 84 -8.40 -6.81 -0.42
C VAL A 84 -9.25 -7.21 0.78
N LEU A 85 -9.55 -6.26 1.68
CA LEU A 85 -10.39 -6.51 2.85
C LEU A 85 -11.81 -6.93 2.48
N LYS A 86 -12.34 -6.44 1.36
CA LYS A 86 -13.66 -6.78 0.83
C LYS A 86 -13.69 -8.00 -0.10
N SER A 87 -12.55 -8.66 -0.32
CA SER A 87 -12.43 -9.77 -1.28
C SER A 87 -12.88 -9.39 -2.71
N GLN A 88 -12.65 -8.15 -3.12
CA GLN A 88 -13.02 -7.63 -4.44
C GLN A 88 -11.90 -7.82 -5.47
N VAL A 89 -12.23 -7.76 -6.76
CA VAL A 89 -11.21 -7.65 -7.84
C VAL A 89 -10.85 -6.19 -8.07
N TRP A 90 -9.64 -5.94 -8.56
CA TRP A 90 -9.18 -4.58 -8.86
C TRP A 90 -9.53 -4.18 -10.29
N ASP A 91 -10.18 -3.04 -10.49
CA ASP A 91 -10.29 -2.40 -11.80
C ASP A 91 -9.15 -1.36 -11.96
N PRO A 92 -8.14 -1.63 -12.80
CA PRO A 92 -7.02 -0.71 -13.00
C PRO A 92 -7.41 0.59 -13.72
N SER A 93 -8.57 0.65 -14.35
CA SER A 93 -9.05 1.85 -15.06
C SER A 93 -9.72 2.83 -14.11
N ALA A 94 -10.47 2.29 -13.13
CA ALA A 94 -11.17 3.07 -12.13
C ALA A 94 -10.33 3.30 -10.86
N GLY A 95 -9.28 2.49 -10.64
CA GLY A 95 -8.45 2.57 -9.44
C GLY A 95 -9.20 2.10 -8.19
N GLU A 96 -10.16 1.18 -8.33
CA GLU A 96 -11.00 0.75 -7.21
C GLU A 96 -11.35 -0.74 -7.25
N GLY A 97 -11.84 -1.24 -6.11
CA GLY A 97 -12.36 -2.58 -5.97
C GLY A 97 -13.77 -2.71 -6.53
N VAL A 98 -13.97 -3.75 -7.36
CA VAL A 98 -15.28 -4.10 -7.91
C VAL A 98 -15.66 -5.54 -7.56
N ASP A 99 -16.96 -5.78 -7.47
CA ASP A 99 -17.47 -7.10 -7.11
C ASP A 99 -17.15 -8.14 -8.18
N LEU A 100 -16.69 -9.31 -7.74
CA LEU A 100 -16.41 -10.44 -8.62
C LEU A 100 -17.73 -11.13 -9.02
N PHE A 101 -18.11 -11.02 -10.28
CA PHE A 101 -19.22 -11.79 -10.85
C PHE A 101 -18.69 -13.08 -11.45
N VAL A 102 -19.13 -14.23 -10.91
CA VAL A 102 -18.81 -15.54 -11.47
C VAL A 102 -20.05 -16.15 -12.12
N SER A 103 -19.94 -16.46 -13.41
CA SER A 103 -21.00 -17.15 -14.15
C SER A 103 -21.21 -18.55 -13.60
N VAL A 104 -22.48 -18.94 -13.42
CA VAL A 104 -22.89 -20.26 -12.90
C VAL A 104 -22.29 -21.41 -13.73
N GLU A 105 -22.11 -21.20 -15.03
CA GLU A 105 -21.52 -22.16 -15.97
C GLU A 105 -20.05 -22.49 -15.67
N MET A 106 -19.33 -21.60 -14.98
CA MET A 106 -17.92 -21.79 -14.61
C MET A 106 -17.76 -22.52 -13.28
N ILE A 107 -18.85 -22.80 -12.57
CA ILE A 107 -18.83 -23.50 -11.28
C ILE A 107 -18.85 -25.00 -11.57
N GLU A 108 -17.70 -25.65 -11.43
CA GLU A 108 -17.61 -27.11 -11.55
C GLU A 108 -18.41 -27.80 -10.41
N PRO A 109 -19.25 -28.81 -10.72
CA PRO A 109 -19.96 -29.58 -9.70
C PRO A 109 -18.99 -30.17 -8.67
N GLY A 110 -19.20 -29.85 -7.39
CA GLY A 110 -18.37 -30.34 -6.29
C GLY A 110 -17.14 -29.49 -5.96
N LYS A 111 -16.87 -28.40 -6.70
CA LYS A 111 -15.82 -27.42 -6.37
C LYS A 111 -16.44 -26.06 -6.03
N PRO A 112 -16.83 -25.82 -4.76
CA PRO A 112 -17.37 -24.53 -4.37
C PRO A 112 -16.29 -23.45 -4.51
N ILE A 113 -16.67 -22.30 -5.06
CA ILE A 113 -15.84 -21.10 -5.03
C ILE A 113 -15.80 -20.60 -3.58
N ARG A 114 -14.60 -20.38 -3.06
CA ARG A 114 -14.38 -19.91 -1.70
C ARG A 114 -13.48 -18.68 -1.73
N SER A 115 -13.67 -17.80 -0.77
CA SER A 115 -12.75 -16.71 -0.47
C SER A 115 -12.51 -16.74 1.03
N THR A 116 -11.25 -16.89 1.42
CA THR A 116 -10.86 -16.77 2.81
C THR A 116 -10.65 -15.29 3.14
N PRO A 117 -11.41 -14.70 4.08
CA PRO A 117 -11.23 -13.31 4.46
C PRO A 117 -9.90 -13.11 5.20
N VAL A 118 -9.41 -11.87 5.21
CA VAL A 118 -8.22 -11.48 5.97
C VAL A 118 -8.42 -11.78 7.46
N SER A 119 -7.49 -12.55 8.04
CA SER A 119 -7.58 -12.98 9.44
C SER A 119 -7.35 -11.84 10.43
N GLN A 120 -7.82 -12.00 11.67
CA GLN A 120 -7.62 -11.01 12.73
C GLN A 120 -6.13 -10.69 12.98
N THR A 121 -5.26 -11.70 12.88
CA THR A 121 -3.81 -11.52 13.01
C THR A 121 -3.26 -10.66 11.88
N GLU A 122 -3.67 -10.89 10.63
CA GLU A 122 -3.26 -10.07 9.49
C GLU A 122 -3.78 -8.64 9.60
N ARG A 123 -5.03 -8.44 10.05
CA ARG A 123 -5.61 -7.11 10.31
C ARG A 123 -4.85 -6.37 11.42
N THR A 124 -4.47 -7.08 12.47
CA THR A 124 -3.65 -6.52 13.56
C THR A 124 -2.28 -6.10 13.04
N ARG A 125 -1.65 -6.93 12.21
CA ARG A 125 -0.38 -6.61 11.56
C ARG A 125 -0.49 -5.41 10.63
N LEU A 126 -1.53 -5.35 9.80
CA LEU A 126 -1.80 -4.22 8.91
C LEU A 126 -1.94 -2.93 9.72
N ARG A 127 -2.81 -2.91 10.73
CA ARG A 127 -2.99 -1.74 11.60
C ARG A 127 -1.67 -1.26 12.20
N SER A 128 -0.83 -2.18 12.69
CA SER A 128 0.48 -1.81 13.22
C SER A 128 1.41 -1.21 12.17
N LEU A 129 1.43 -1.75 10.95
CA LEU A 129 2.25 -1.22 9.85
C LEU A 129 1.80 0.18 9.45
N LEU A 130 0.49 0.42 9.39
CA LEU A 130 -0.06 1.72 9.01
C LEU A 130 0.24 2.76 10.09
N VAL A 131 -0.10 2.50 11.36
CA VAL A 131 0.12 3.47 12.46
C VAL A 131 1.60 3.81 12.63
N THR A 132 2.47 2.80 12.75
CA THR A 132 3.91 3.08 12.89
C THR A 132 4.50 3.71 11.63
N GLY A 133 3.99 3.33 10.45
CA GLY A 133 4.47 3.88 9.18
C GLY A 133 4.08 5.33 8.98
N THR A 134 2.85 5.73 9.31
CA THR A 134 2.41 7.13 9.22
C THR A 134 3.16 8.00 10.22
N GLU A 135 3.36 7.54 11.46
CA GLU A 135 4.21 8.23 12.45
C GLU A 135 5.64 8.45 11.92
N GLY A 136 6.23 7.42 11.29
CA GLY A 136 7.56 7.52 10.70
C GLY A 136 7.63 8.48 9.50
N LEU A 137 6.57 8.56 8.69
CA LEU A 137 6.46 9.52 7.59
C LEU A 137 6.30 10.95 8.11
N GLU A 138 5.49 11.17 9.13
CA GLU A 138 5.32 12.48 9.78
C GLU A 138 6.64 13.00 10.36
N GLU A 139 7.38 12.15 11.08
CA GLU A 139 8.70 12.49 11.62
C GLU A 139 9.67 12.85 10.48
N TRP A 140 9.71 12.04 9.43
CA TRP A 140 10.55 12.28 8.27
C TRP A 140 10.25 13.63 7.60
N LEU A 141 8.97 13.95 7.37
CA LEU A 141 8.55 15.22 6.77
C LEU A 141 8.85 16.44 7.65
N GLY A 142 8.94 16.26 8.96
CA GLY A 142 9.29 17.29 9.95
C GLY A 142 10.78 17.37 10.30
N THR A 143 11.66 16.64 9.59
CA THR A 143 13.08 16.56 9.95
C THR A 143 13.76 17.95 9.90
N PRO A 144 14.43 18.39 10.99
CA PRO A 144 15.08 19.70 11.03
C PRO A 144 16.16 19.86 9.96
N GLY A 145 16.04 20.90 9.14
CA GLY A 145 16.97 21.19 8.04
C GLY A 145 16.40 20.90 6.65
N GLU A 146 15.37 20.05 6.59
CA GLU A 146 14.59 19.73 5.40
C GLU A 146 13.10 19.78 5.72
N ASP A 147 12.66 20.76 6.53
CA ASP A 147 11.24 20.86 6.92
C ASP A 147 10.35 21.03 5.68
N TYR A 148 9.67 19.93 5.32
CA TYR A 148 8.81 19.86 4.14
C TYR A 148 7.43 20.44 4.44
N GLN A 149 7.05 20.65 5.72
CA GLN A 149 5.70 21.09 6.07
C GLN A 149 5.30 22.43 5.42
N PRO A 150 6.16 23.48 5.40
CA PRO A 150 5.82 24.72 4.69
C PRO A 150 5.72 24.54 3.17
N ALA A 151 6.43 23.57 2.59
CA ALA A 151 6.34 23.26 1.16
C ALA A 151 5.04 22.50 0.84
N LEU A 152 4.70 21.49 1.65
CA LEU A 152 3.45 20.74 1.56
C LEU A 152 2.23 21.65 1.72
N ALA A 153 2.25 22.55 2.71
CA ALA A 153 1.16 23.51 2.94
C ALA A 153 0.96 24.45 1.74
N ARG A 154 2.05 24.95 1.14
CA ARG A 154 1.99 25.79 -0.07
C ARG A 154 1.51 25.03 -1.30
N ALA A 155 1.83 23.74 -1.39
CA ALA A 155 1.41 22.86 -2.48
C ALA A 155 -0.01 22.29 -2.28
N GLY A 156 -0.61 22.46 -1.09
CA GLY A 156 -1.94 21.92 -0.77
C GLY A 156 -1.95 20.42 -0.47
N LEU A 157 -0.80 19.83 -0.12
CA LEU A 157 -0.64 18.38 0.07
C LEU A 157 -0.81 17.93 1.53
N MET A 158 -0.80 18.86 2.47
CA MET A 158 -0.80 18.54 3.90
C MET A 158 -2.01 17.69 4.30
N GLN A 159 -3.20 18.04 3.80
CA GLN A 159 -4.42 17.30 4.06
C GLN A 159 -4.35 15.84 3.60
N GLY A 160 -3.70 15.56 2.46
CA GLY A 160 -3.56 14.19 1.97
C GLY A 160 -2.68 13.35 2.89
N PHE A 161 -1.61 13.93 3.45
CA PHE A 161 -0.78 13.25 4.45
C PHE A 161 -1.52 13.06 5.78
N ASP A 162 -2.39 14.00 6.17
CA ASP A 162 -3.22 13.88 7.37
C ASP A 162 -4.32 12.81 7.23
N ASP A 163 -4.82 12.57 6.02
CA ASP A 163 -5.91 11.65 5.73
C ASP A 163 -5.45 10.22 5.36
N LEU A 164 -4.15 9.94 5.42
CA LEU A 164 -3.56 8.67 5.01
C LEU A 164 -4.24 7.46 5.66
N PHE A 165 -4.61 6.49 4.83
CA PHE A 165 -5.20 5.21 5.22
C PHE A 165 -6.53 5.30 5.99
N THR A 166 -7.22 6.44 5.93
CA THR A 166 -8.52 6.62 6.59
C THR A 166 -9.52 5.56 6.12
N MET A 167 -9.52 5.20 4.82
CA MET A 167 -10.47 4.21 4.28
C MET A 167 -10.18 2.81 4.83
N THR A 168 -8.92 2.38 4.79
CA THR A 168 -8.50 1.09 5.33
C THR A 168 -8.74 0.98 6.82
N LEU A 169 -8.42 2.02 7.59
CA LEU A 169 -8.64 2.03 9.04
C LEU A 169 -10.14 1.97 9.39
N ALA A 170 -10.99 2.69 8.64
CA ALA A 170 -12.44 2.63 8.78
C ALA A 170 -12.98 1.22 8.45
N GLU A 171 -12.52 0.61 7.35
CA GLU A 171 -12.91 -0.76 6.96
C GLU A 171 -12.46 -1.82 7.98
N MET A 172 -11.33 -1.61 8.64
CA MET A 172 -10.89 -2.48 9.74
C MET A 172 -11.63 -2.24 11.06
N GLY A 173 -12.24 -1.07 11.24
CA GLY A 173 -13.00 -0.67 12.42
C GLY A 173 -14.50 -0.97 12.35
N SER A 174 -15.07 -1.04 11.15
CA SER A 174 -16.51 -1.30 10.91
C SER A 174 -16.97 -2.71 11.31
N LEU A 175 -16.04 -3.67 11.46
CA LEU A 175 -16.33 -5.05 11.87
C LEU A 175 -16.38 -5.24 13.41
N SER A 176 -16.61 -4.15 14.15
CA SER A 176 -16.75 -4.10 15.61
C SER A 176 -18.21 -4.02 16.08
N GLU A 177 -19.17 -4.59 15.35
CA GLU A 177 -20.53 -4.76 15.86
C GLU A 177 -21.00 -6.23 15.73
N PRO A 178 -21.60 -6.80 16.80
CA PRO A 178 -22.01 -8.20 16.87
C PRO A 178 -23.23 -8.56 16.03
#